data_AF-A0A0C4EE58-F1
#
_entry.id   AF-A0A0C4EE58-F1
#
_cell.length_a   1.000
_cell.length_b   1.000
_cell.length_c   1.000
_cell.angle_alpha   90.00
_cell.angle_beta   90.00
_cell.angle_gamma   90.00
#
_symmetry.space_group_name_H-M   'P 1'
#
loop_
_entity.id
_entity.type
_entity.pdbx_description
1 polymer ?
#
loop_
_entity_poly.entity_id
_entity_poly.type
_entity_poly.pdbx_seq_one_letter_code
_entity_poly.pdbx_strand_id
1 'polypeptide(L)'
;MGGVDWTPIEDIAALVLEVAGVLPRREGWAAAPGEVGGYYHGVNPTATEWALLAEGVKEFYGPERIRKLVPLPEWVEALERSAAETGAVEDQIERNPAVKLLDFYQGLAAGPTILRTYELARTVGISPTFAKLEAVTPELMVHWCRQWGF
;
A
#
# COMPACT_ATOMS: atom_id res chain seq x y z
N MET A 1 14.86 -1.04 1.47
CA MET A 1 13.49 -1.42 1.86
C MET A 1 12.57 -0.61 0.97
N GLY A 2 11.72 -1.21 0.16
CA GLY A 2 11.01 -0.36 -0.81
C GLY A 2 10.00 -1.01 -1.74
N GLY A 3 9.99 -2.32 -1.95
CA GLY A 3 8.98 -2.94 -2.80
C GLY A 3 7.55 -2.62 -2.33
N VAL A 4 6.76 -2.01 -3.20
CA VAL A 4 5.34 -1.69 -3.03
C VAL A 4 4.57 -2.39 -4.13
N ASP A 5 3.73 -3.34 -3.75
CA ASP A 5 2.90 -4.20 -4.61
C ASP A 5 1.40 -3.90 -4.41
N TRP A 6 1.08 -2.64 -4.12
CA TRP A 6 -0.29 -2.19 -3.89
C TRP A 6 -1.16 -2.38 -5.12
N THR A 7 -2.40 -2.82 -4.88
CA THR A 7 -3.42 -3.00 -5.91
C THR A 7 -4.54 -1.99 -5.68
N PRO A 8 -4.94 -1.21 -6.70
CA PRO A 8 -6.13 -0.38 -6.62
C PRO A 8 -7.39 -1.21 -6.29
N ILE A 9 -8.32 -0.63 -5.55
CA ILE A 9 -9.49 -1.38 -5.03
C ILE A 9 -10.44 -1.81 -6.16
N GLU A 10 -10.52 -1.02 -7.22
CA GLU A 10 -11.25 -1.30 -8.44
C GLU A 10 -10.76 -2.58 -9.14
N ASP A 11 -9.45 -2.81 -9.14
CA ASP A 11 -8.86 -4.01 -9.75
C ASP A 11 -9.09 -5.25 -8.88
N ILE A 12 -9.07 -5.09 -7.55
CA ILE A 12 -9.47 -6.15 -6.62
C ILE A 12 -10.95 -6.53 -6.83
N ALA A 13 -11.83 -5.54 -7.01
CA ALA A 13 -13.24 -5.79 -7.28
C ALA A 13 -13.42 -6.55 -8.62
N ALA A 14 -12.69 -6.14 -9.67
CA ALA A 14 -12.69 -6.84 -10.95
C ALA A 14 -12.20 -8.30 -10.80
N LEU A 15 -11.11 -8.53 -10.07
CA LEU A 15 -10.60 -9.89 -9.78
C LEU A 15 -11.67 -10.76 -9.13
N VAL A 16 -12.37 -10.25 -8.11
CA VAL A 16 -13.43 -11.00 -7.43
C VAL A 16 -14.52 -11.42 -8.42
N LEU A 17 -14.93 -10.52 -9.32
CA LEU A 17 -15.96 -10.80 -10.32
C LEU A 17 -15.48 -11.77 -11.42
N GLU A 18 -14.23 -11.67 -11.86
CA GLU A 18 -13.61 -12.57 -12.84
C GLU A 18 -13.45 -14.00 -12.28
N VAL A 19 -12.98 -14.11 -11.03
CA VAL A 19 -12.87 -15.39 -10.32
C VAL A 19 -14.26 -15.98 -10.10
N ALA A 20 -15.24 -15.19 -9.66
CA ALA A 20 -16.63 -15.63 -9.50
C ALA A 20 -17.31 -16.03 -10.82
N GLY A 21 -16.70 -15.74 -11.98
CA GLY A 21 -17.28 -16.03 -13.29
C GLY A 21 -18.42 -15.10 -13.68
N VAL A 22 -18.54 -13.96 -13.02
CA VAL A 22 -19.52 -12.90 -13.34
C VAL A 22 -19.03 -12.07 -14.53
N LEU A 23 -17.73 -11.75 -14.56
CA LEU A 23 -17.10 -11.09 -15.71
C LEU A 23 -16.43 -12.10 -16.64
N PRO A 24 -16.26 -11.75 -17.94
CA PRO A 24 -15.52 -12.59 -18.88
C PRO A 24 -14.11 -12.89 -18.38
N ARG A 25 -13.75 -14.17 -18.43
CA ARG A 25 -12.37 -14.61 -18.19
C ARG A 25 -11.57 -14.50 -19.47
N ARG A 26 -10.26 -14.67 -19.36
CA ARG A 26 -9.37 -14.71 -20.52
C ARG A 26 -9.82 -15.79 -21.52
N GLU A 27 -9.95 -15.44 -22.80
CA GLU A 27 -10.34 -16.37 -23.87
C GLU A 27 -9.44 -17.61 -23.86
N GLY A 28 -10.07 -18.79 -23.99
CA GLY A 28 -9.37 -20.08 -23.95
C GLY A 28 -9.34 -20.77 -22.58
N TRP A 29 -9.84 -20.12 -21.52
CA TRP A 29 -9.95 -20.72 -20.19
C TRP A 29 -11.41 -20.85 -19.74
N ALA A 30 -12.12 -21.81 -20.33
CA ALA A 30 -13.32 -22.36 -19.71
C ALA A 30 -12.88 -23.27 -18.57
N ALA A 31 -12.73 -22.72 -17.36
CA ALA A 31 -12.53 -23.55 -16.17
C ALA A 31 -13.64 -24.61 -16.16
N ALA A 32 -13.26 -25.88 -16.17
CA ALA A 32 -14.24 -26.95 -16.13
C ALA A 32 -15.14 -26.77 -14.88
N PRO A 33 -16.41 -27.18 -14.91
CA PRO A 33 -17.27 -27.14 -13.74
C PRO A 33 -16.56 -27.81 -12.54
N GLY A 34 -16.13 -27.03 -11.55
CA GLY A 34 -15.32 -27.48 -10.40
C GLY A 34 -13.92 -26.84 -10.25
N GLU A 35 -13.35 -26.25 -11.30
CA GLU A 35 -11.99 -25.64 -11.25
C GLU A 35 -11.95 -24.18 -10.78
N VAL A 36 -13.12 -23.58 -10.55
CA VAL A 36 -13.26 -22.20 -10.01
C VAL A 36 -12.96 -22.15 -8.51
N GLY A 37 -12.91 -23.29 -7.83
CA GLY A 37 -12.55 -23.37 -6.41
C GLY A 37 -11.05 -23.18 -6.18
N GLY A 38 -10.68 -22.37 -5.18
CA GLY A 38 -9.29 -22.23 -4.75
C GLY A 38 -8.97 -20.86 -4.15
N TYR A 39 -7.66 -20.64 -3.95
CA TYR A 39 -7.12 -19.40 -3.41
C TYR A 39 -6.44 -18.60 -4.52
N TYR A 40 -6.63 -17.29 -4.47
CA TYR A 40 -6.05 -16.32 -5.40
C TYR A 40 -5.44 -15.20 -4.55
N HIS A 41 -4.24 -14.76 -4.89
CA HIS A 41 -3.61 -13.62 -4.22
C HIS A 41 -3.94 -12.35 -5.00
N GLY A 42 -4.63 -11.40 -4.36
CA GLY A 42 -4.94 -10.08 -4.89
C GLY A 42 -3.83 -9.08 -4.60
N VAL A 43 -2.61 -9.39 -5.03
CA VAL A 43 -1.42 -8.54 -4.89
C VAL A 43 -0.93 -8.17 -6.27
N ASN A 44 -0.46 -6.94 -6.46
CA ASN A 44 -0.06 -6.45 -7.77
C ASN A 44 1.19 -7.20 -8.24
N PRO A 45 1.17 -7.87 -9.42
CA PRO A 45 2.34 -8.56 -9.93
C PRO A 45 3.49 -7.62 -10.31
N THR A 46 3.19 -6.34 -10.50
CA THR A 46 4.16 -5.31 -10.84
C THR A 46 4.40 -4.41 -9.63
N ALA A 47 5.56 -4.54 -9.00
CA ALA A 47 5.95 -3.72 -7.85
C ALA A 47 6.69 -2.43 -8.27
N THR A 48 6.64 -1.43 -7.41
CA THR A 48 7.46 -0.20 -7.49
C THR A 48 8.26 -0.01 -6.21
N GLU A 49 9.07 1.06 -6.15
CA GLU A 49 9.81 1.45 -4.95
C GLU A 49 9.09 2.55 -4.17
N TRP A 50 8.95 2.37 -2.86
CA TRP A 50 8.35 3.33 -1.95
C TRP A 50 9.00 4.72 -2.04
N ALA A 51 10.33 4.77 -2.23
CA ALA A 51 11.05 6.03 -2.36
C ALA A 51 10.53 6.88 -3.53
N LEU A 52 10.17 6.25 -4.66
CA LEU A 52 9.60 6.94 -5.81
C LEU A 52 8.22 7.51 -5.50
N LEU A 53 7.38 6.72 -4.81
CA LEU A 53 6.04 7.15 -4.40
C LEU A 53 6.08 8.29 -3.36
N ALA A 54 6.98 8.18 -2.39
CA ALA A 54 7.15 9.15 -1.31
C ALA A 54 7.61 10.53 -1.82
N GLU A 55 8.42 10.57 -2.89
CA GLU A 55 8.79 11.83 -3.54
C GLU A 55 7.57 12.53 -4.16
N GLY A 56 6.66 11.80 -4.82
CA GLY A 56 5.41 12.38 -5.33
C GLY A 56 4.54 13.02 -4.24
N VAL A 57 4.48 12.39 -3.05
CA VAL A 57 3.78 12.94 -1.89
C VAL A 57 4.47 14.20 -1.35
N LYS A 58 5.80 14.18 -1.22
CA LYS A 58 6.59 15.33 -0.77
C LYS A 58 6.47 16.53 -1.72
N GLU A 59 6.54 16.29 -3.03
CA GLU A 59 6.36 17.32 -4.05
C GLU A 59 4.96 17.94 -3.98
N PHE A 60 3.93 17.11 -3.82
CA PHE A 60 2.54 17.58 -3.73
C PHE A 60 2.30 18.52 -2.55
N TYR A 61 2.77 18.16 -1.35
CA TYR A 61 2.56 18.97 -0.14
C TYR A 61 3.58 20.10 0.03
N GLY A 62 4.71 20.03 -0.68
CA GLY A 62 5.76 21.03 -0.66
C GLY A 62 6.56 21.08 0.65
N PRO A 63 7.65 21.88 0.65
CA PRO A 63 8.62 21.92 1.76
C PRO A 63 8.06 22.54 3.04
N GLU A 64 6.96 23.30 2.96
CA GLU A 64 6.31 23.90 4.14
C GLU A 64 5.68 22.84 5.05
N ARG A 65 5.17 21.75 4.46
CA ARG A 65 4.51 20.65 5.18
C ARG A 65 5.40 19.42 5.30
N ILE A 66 6.04 19.00 4.21
CA ILE A 66 6.96 17.85 4.19
C ILE A 66 8.37 18.34 3.90
N ARG A 67 9.14 18.56 4.97
CA ARG A 67 10.49 19.15 4.88
C ARG A 67 11.54 18.18 4.33
N LYS A 68 11.43 16.89 4.68
CA LYS A 68 12.39 15.85 4.28
C LYS A 68 11.76 14.46 4.34
N LEU A 69 12.28 13.56 3.52
CA LEU A 69 12.08 12.12 3.67
C LEU A 69 13.20 11.55 4.54
N VAL A 70 12.87 10.65 5.45
CA VAL A 70 13.81 10.02 6.37
C VAL A 70 13.52 8.52 6.46
N PRO A 71 14.51 7.69 6.83
CA PRO A 71 14.28 6.28 7.14
C PRO A 71 13.25 6.11 8.27
N LEU A 72 12.51 5.00 8.25
CA LEU A 72 11.50 4.71 9.27
C LEU A 72 12.04 4.80 10.72
N PRO A 73 13.23 4.25 11.06
CA PRO A 73 13.77 4.39 12.42
C PRO A 73 13.97 5.84 12.86
N GLU A 74 14.51 6.69 11.98
CA GLU A 74 14.69 8.13 12.27
C GLU A 74 13.34 8.84 12.47
N TRP A 75 12.33 8.46 11.68
CA TRP A 75 10.97 9.00 11.85
C TRP A 75 10.35 8.56 13.19
N VAL A 76 10.52 7.30 13.59
CA VAL A 76 10.02 6.78 14.87
C VAL A 76 10.68 7.50 16.05
N GLU A 77 12.00 7.68 16.04
CA GLU A 77 12.70 8.45 17.07
C GLU A 77 12.19 9.90 17.16
N ALA A 78 11.83 10.51 16.03
CA ALA A 78 11.24 11.85 16.03
C ALA A 78 9.83 11.86 16.64
N LEU A 79 9.04 10.82 16.39
CA LEU A 79 7.72 10.64 16.99
C LEU A 79 7.81 10.41 18.51
N GLU A 80 8.76 9.59 18.97
CA GLU A 80 9.03 9.36 20.40
C GLU A 80 9.36 10.67 21.12
N ARG A 81 10.23 11.50 20.54
CA ARG A 81 10.56 12.82 21.10
C ARG A 81 9.34 13.73 21.17
N SER A 82 8.52 13.75 20.12
CA SER A 82 7.27 14.53 20.09
C SER A 82 6.28 14.07 21.16
N ALA A 83 6.24 12.78 21.49
CA ALA A 83 5.42 12.23 22.57
C ALA A 83 5.98 12.49 23.99
N ALA A 84 7.28 12.81 24.10
CA ALA A 84 7.93 13.10 25.38
C ALA A 84 7.91 14.60 25.73
N GLU A 85 7.42 15.48 24.85
CA GLU A 85 7.31 16.92 25.13
C GLU A 85 6.36 17.19 26.30
N THR A 86 6.69 18.17 27.15
CA THR A 86 5.93 18.48 28.37
C THR A 86 4.49 18.93 28.05
N GLY A 87 3.51 18.21 28.58
CA GLY A 87 2.07 18.48 28.40
C GLY A 87 1.21 17.30 28.87
N ALA A 88 -0.12 17.46 28.83
CA ALA A 88 -1.02 16.31 28.99
C ALA A 88 -0.94 15.40 27.75
N VAL A 89 -1.18 14.10 27.91
CA VAL A 89 -1.12 13.12 26.80
C VAL A 89 -2.16 13.48 25.72
N GLU A 90 -3.30 14.03 26.14
CA GLU A 90 -4.36 14.51 25.26
C GLU A 90 -3.88 15.64 24.33
N ASP A 91 -3.11 16.59 24.87
CA ASP A 91 -2.58 17.74 24.09
C ASP A 91 -1.55 17.27 23.05
N GLN A 92 -0.74 16.26 23.39
CA GLN A 92 0.23 15.66 22.47
C GLN A 92 -0.47 14.94 21.32
N ILE A 93 -1.54 14.20 21.64
CA ILE A 93 -2.35 13.48 20.67
C ILE A 93 -3.07 14.42 19.71
N GLU A 94 -3.58 15.56 20.19
CA GLU A 94 -4.25 16.55 19.35
C GLU A 94 -3.27 17.18 18.35
N ARG A 95 -2.05 17.48 18.80
CA ARG A 95 -0.99 18.06 17.95
C ARG A 95 -0.40 17.05 16.97
N ASN A 96 -0.19 15.81 17.41
CA ASN A 96 0.40 14.75 16.60
C ASN A 96 -0.32 13.41 16.84
N PRO A 97 -1.40 13.15 16.08
CA PRO A 97 -2.21 11.93 16.25
C PRO A 97 -1.45 10.62 16.05
N ALA A 98 -0.30 10.65 15.37
CA ALA A 98 0.54 9.47 15.15
C ALA A 98 1.08 8.88 16.48
N VAL A 99 1.15 9.67 17.55
CA VAL A 99 1.59 9.22 18.89
C VAL A 99 0.74 8.06 19.39
N LYS A 100 -0.54 7.97 19.01
CA LYS A 100 -1.44 6.86 19.38
C LYS A 100 -0.95 5.49 18.90
N LEU A 101 -0.13 5.47 17.85
CA LEU A 101 0.36 4.25 17.20
C LEU A 101 1.87 4.09 17.40
N LEU A 102 2.47 4.77 18.38
CA LEU A 102 3.91 4.75 18.60
C LEU A 102 4.46 3.33 18.77
N ASP A 103 3.88 2.53 19.65
CA ASP A 103 4.27 1.13 19.90
C ASP A 103 4.21 0.29 18.61
N PHE A 104 3.23 0.54 17.74
CA PHE A 104 3.10 -0.13 16.45
C PHE A 104 4.26 0.22 15.51
N TYR A 105 4.61 1.50 15.41
CA TYR A 105 5.71 1.94 14.55
C TYR A 105 7.08 1.47 15.08
N GLN A 106 7.27 1.44 16.40
CA GLN A 106 8.47 0.84 17.02
C GLN A 106 8.60 -0.64 16.65
N GLY A 107 7.50 -1.39 16.71
CA GLY A 107 7.46 -2.79 16.27
C GLY A 107 7.84 -2.95 14.79
N LEU A 108 7.37 -2.06 13.92
CA LEU A 108 7.75 -2.07 12.50
C LEU A 108 9.23 -1.74 12.28
N ALA A 109 9.79 -0.79 13.02
CA ALA A 109 11.19 -0.38 12.88
C ALA A 109 12.16 -1.44 13.42
N ALA A 110 11.77 -2.21 14.44
CA ALA A 110 12.58 -3.26 15.05
C ALA A 110 12.48 -4.62 14.33
N GLY A 111 11.39 -4.87 13.61
CA GLY A 111 11.13 -6.15 12.95
C GLY A 111 11.96 -6.37 11.68
N PRO A 112 12.29 -7.63 11.33
CA PRO A 112 12.83 -7.93 10.00
C PRO A 112 11.79 -7.52 8.95
N THR A 113 12.21 -6.76 7.94
CA THR A 113 11.36 -6.43 6.80
C THR A 113 11.19 -7.66 5.92
N ILE A 114 10.32 -8.59 6.33
CA ILE A 114 9.99 -9.76 5.53
C ILE A 114 9.01 -9.29 4.46
N LEU A 115 9.54 -8.96 3.28
CA LEU A 115 8.72 -8.89 2.08
C LEU A 115 8.22 -10.31 1.79
N ARG A 116 6.90 -10.51 1.91
CA ARG A 116 6.28 -11.78 1.59
C ARG A 116 6.14 -11.86 0.08
N THR A 117 6.82 -12.82 -0.54
CA THR A 117 6.61 -13.12 -1.96
C THR A 117 5.35 -13.96 -2.11
N TYR A 118 4.42 -13.49 -2.95
CA TYR A 118 3.19 -14.21 -3.27
C TYR A 118 3.34 -14.95 -4.60
N GLU A 119 2.78 -16.16 -4.68
CA GLU A 119 2.66 -16.91 -5.94
C GLU A 119 1.46 -16.31 -6.72
N LEU A 120 1.70 -15.77 -7.92
CA LEU A 120 0.70 -15.01 -8.68
C LEU A 120 0.33 -15.65 -10.02
N ALA A 121 0.95 -16.76 -10.43
CA ALA A 121 0.70 -17.37 -11.73
C ALA A 121 -0.78 -17.75 -11.90
N ARG A 122 -1.43 -18.23 -10.84
CA ARG A 122 -2.87 -18.54 -10.87
C ARG A 122 -3.73 -17.29 -11.06
N THR A 123 -3.46 -16.22 -10.31
CA THR A 123 -4.21 -14.96 -10.40
C THR A 123 -4.02 -14.34 -11.79
N VAL A 124 -2.78 -14.17 -12.25
CA VAL A 124 -2.44 -13.59 -13.55
C VAL A 124 -2.97 -14.45 -14.71
N GLY A 125 -3.00 -15.77 -14.54
CA GLY A 125 -3.52 -16.69 -15.55
C GLY A 125 -5.03 -16.53 -15.80
N ILE A 126 -5.82 -16.28 -14.75
CA ILE A 126 -7.29 -16.24 -14.86
C ILE A 126 -7.86 -14.84 -15.05
N SER A 127 -7.18 -13.81 -14.54
CA SER A 127 -7.67 -12.43 -14.46
C SER A 127 -7.04 -11.58 -15.57
N PRO A 128 -7.79 -11.20 -16.62
CA PRO A 128 -7.34 -10.23 -17.60
C PRO A 128 -6.91 -8.90 -16.96
N THR A 129 -7.58 -8.51 -15.87
CA THR A 129 -7.24 -7.31 -15.09
C THR A 129 -5.84 -7.44 -14.50
N PHE A 130 -5.58 -8.47 -13.69
CA PHE A 130 -4.27 -8.66 -13.05
C PHE A 130 -3.14 -8.94 -14.04
N ALA A 131 -3.44 -9.55 -15.19
CA ALA A 131 -2.45 -9.75 -16.25
C ALA A 131 -1.97 -8.44 -16.90
N LYS A 132 -2.71 -7.34 -16.72
CA LYS A 132 -2.40 -6.02 -17.28
C LYS A 132 -2.06 -4.99 -16.22
N LEU A 133 -2.05 -5.37 -14.94
CA LEU A 133 -1.76 -4.45 -13.84
C LEU A 133 -0.34 -3.89 -13.97
N GLU A 134 -0.28 -2.57 -13.95
CA GLU A 134 0.96 -1.82 -13.87
C GLU A 134 1.24 -1.46 -12.41
N ALA A 135 2.49 -1.08 -12.13
CA ALA A 135 2.86 -0.64 -10.80
C ALA A 135 2.15 0.67 -10.44
N VAL A 136 1.86 0.86 -9.15
CA VAL A 136 1.38 2.15 -8.65
C VAL A 136 2.40 3.25 -8.98
N THR A 137 1.92 4.40 -9.42
CA THR A 137 2.75 5.52 -9.86
C THR A 137 2.69 6.71 -8.89
N PRO A 138 3.66 7.64 -8.94
CA PRO A 138 3.59 8.89 -8.20
C PRO A 138 2.32 9.70 -8.50
N GLU A 139 1.83 9.69 -9.73
CA GLU A 139 0.61 10.39 -10.13
C GLU A 139 -0.63 9.86 -9.40
N LEU A 140 -0.69 8.54 -9.18
CA LEU A 140 -1.77 7.92 -8.40
C LEU A 140 -1.67 8.33 -6.92
N MET A 141 -0.46 8.43 -6.37
CA MET A 141 -0.25 8.95 -5.01
C MET A 141 -0.68 10.41 -4.88
N VAL A 142 -0.37 11.25 -5.87
CA VAL A 142 -0.83 12.64 -5.91
C VAL A 142 -2.35 12.72 -5.99
N HIS A 143 -2.98 11.87 -6.80
CA HIS A 143 -4.44 11.79 -6.87
C HIS A 143 -5.04 11.40 -5.50
N TRP A 144 -4.46 10.42 -4.82
CA TRP A 144 -4.86 10.03 -3.47
C TRP A 144 -4.70 11.19 -2.47
N CYS A 145 -3.59 11.93 -2.50
CA CYS A 145 -3.41 13.10 -1.64
C CYS A 145 -4.48 14.18 -1.88
N ARG A 146 -4.86 14.44 -3.14
CA ARG A 146 -5.95 15.37 -3.48
C ARG A 146 -7.29 14.92 -2.93
N GLN A 147 -7.62 13.63 -3.05
CA GLN A 147 -8.87 13.07 -2.54
C GLN A 147 -8.95 13.09 -1.02
N TRP A 148 -7.82 12.88 -0.36
CA TRP A 148 -7.75 12.90 1.09
C TRP A 148 -7.96 14.32 1.64
N GLY A 149 -7.43 15.34 0.95
CA GLY A 149 -7.81 16.75 1.19
C GLY A 149 -7.28 17.36 2.48
N PHE A 150 -6.08 16.95 2.95
CA PHE A 150 -5.40 17.60 4.07
C PHE A 150 -4.49 18.74 3.65
#